data_AF-A0A932UP03-F1
#
_entry.id   AF-A0A932UP03-F1
#
_cell.length_a   1.000
_cell.length_b   1.000
_cell.length_c   1.000
_cell.angle_alpha   90.00
_cell.angle_beta   90.00
_cell.angle_gamma   90.00
#
_symmetry.space_group_name_H-M   'P 1'
#
loop_
_entity.id
_entity.type
_entity.pdbx_description
1 polymer ?
#
loop_
_entity_poly.entity_id
_entity_poly.type
_entity_poly.pdbx_seq_one_letter_code
_entity_poly.pdbx_strand_id
1 'polypeptide(L)'
;MPKRLRPHFLYNRGLLGDLSRVAARTITAFIRATTGERKLSVGLVASIQTHGSLANWHPHLHLLVTDGGFRPNGGSSRPTGKASYTPRSSSRGHRP
;
A
#
# COMPACT_ATOMS: atom_id res chain seq x y z
N MET A 1 9.69 -2.69 -4.97
CA MET A 1 10.58 -2.23 -3.86
C MET A 1 11.74 -1.35 -4.35
N PRO A 2 12.13 -0.29 -3.60
CA PRO A 2 13.31 0.52 -3.91
C PRO A 2 14.57 -0.34 -4.04
N LYS A 3 15.40 -0.08 -5.07
CA LYS A 3 16.57 -0.93 -5.42
C LYS A 3 17.49 -1.18 -4.22
N ARG A 4 17.80 -0.14 -3.42
CA ARG A 4 18.67 -0.24 -2.24
C ARG A 4 18.14 -1.16 -1.14
N LEU A 5 16.82 -1.33 -1.02
CA LEU A 5 16.24 -2.17 0.02
C LEU A 5 16.15 -3.65 -0.38
N ARG A 6 16.25 -3.96 -1.67
CA ARG A 6 16.05 -5.33 -2.18
C ARG A 6 17.01 -6.34 -1.56
N PRO A 7 18.33 -6.07 -1.37
CA PRO A 7 19.23 -7.04 -0.74
C PRO A 7 18.78 -7.46 0.66
N HIS A 8 18.22 -6.54 1.46
CA HIS A 8 17.72 -6.89 2.80
C HIS A 8 16.61 -7.93 2.74
N PHE A 9 15.67 -7.78 1.80
CA PHE A 9 14.60 -8.76 1.59
C PHE A 9 15.10 -10.07 0.96
N LEU A 10 16.24 -10.06 0.27
CA LEU A 10 16.84 -11.26 -0.30
C LEU A 10 17.45 -12.14 0.79
N TYR A 11 18.27 -11.52 1.64
CA TYR A 11 19.03 -12.23 2.69
C TYR A 11 18.22 -12.45 3.97
N ASN A 12 17.25 -11.59 4.27
CA ASN A 12 16.30 -11.78 5.38
C ASN A 12 14.88 -11.91 4.84
N ARG A 13 14.50 -13.16 4.53
CA ARG A 13 13.18 -13.49 3.97
C ARG A 13 12.03 -13.24 4.96
N GLY A 14 12.29 -13.15 6.27
CA GLY A 14 11.28 -12.81 7.28
C GLY A 14 10.66 -11.43 7.03
N LEU A 15 11.46 -10.49 6.50
CA LEU A 15 11.01 -9.13 6.19
C LEU A 15 9.91 -9.09 5.12
N LEU A 16 9.76 -10.13 4.31
CA LEU A 16 8.69 -10.24 3.31
C LEU A 16 7.30 -10.26 3.97
N GLY A 17 7.15 -10.94 5.11
CA GLY A 17 5.90 -10.95 5.86
C GLY A 17 5.61 -9.60 6.50
N ASP A 18 6.65 -8.95 7.04
CA ASP A 18 6.51 -7.61 7.64
C ASP A 18 6.18 -6.55 6.60
N LEU A 19 6.72 -6.68 5.39
CA LEU A 19 6.34 -5.85 4.26
C LEU A 19 4.83 -5.95 3.96
N SER A 20 4.26 -7.16 3.93
CA SER A 20 2.82 -7.36 3.75
C SER A 20 2.00 -6.71 4.88
N ARG A 21 2.44 -6.85 6.14
CA ARG A 21 1.76 -6.24 7.30
C ARG A 21 1.79 -4.71 7.26
N VAL A 22 2.95 -4.13 6.92
CA VAL A 22 3.10 -2.68 6.77
C VAL A 22 2.20 -2.18 5.65
N ALA A 23 2.20 -2.84 4.49
CA ALA A 23 1.32 -2.48 3.39
C ALA A 23 -0.16 -2.52 3.78
N ALA A 24 -0.61 -3.58 4.47
CA ALA A 24 -1.98 -3.68 4.96
C ALA A 24 -2.34 -2.50 5.87
N ARG A 25 -1.50 -2.18 6.86
CA ARG A 25 -1.71 -1.04 7.77
C ARG A 25 -1.75 0.29 7.03
N THR A 26 -0.83 0.50 6.08
CA THR A 26 -0.75 1.73 5.28
C THR A 26 -2.00 1.92 4.43
N ILE A 27 -2.47 0.88 3.74
CA ILE A 27 -3.68 0.95 2.91
C ILE A 27 -4.94 1.15 3.77
N THR A 28 -5.07 0.45 4.89
CA THR A 28 -6.18 0.67 5.83
C THR A 28 -6.20 2.10 6.35
N ALA A 29 -5.04 2.65 6.73
CA ALA A 29 -4.94 4.04 7.18
C ALA A 29 -5.32 5.03 6.08
N PHE A 30 -4.86 4.80 4.84
CA PHE A 30 -5.22 5.61 3.68
C PHE A 30 -6.74 5.62 3.44
N ILE A 31 -7.37 4.44 3.39
CA ILE A 31 -8.82 4.34 3.16
C ILE A 31 -9.60 5.07 4.25
N ARG A 32 -9.26 4.84 5.53
CA ARG A 32 -9.91 5.52 6.67
C ARG A 32 -9.73 7.05 6.61
N ALA A 33 -8.58 7.53 6.16
CA ALA A 33 -8.34 8.95 5.98
C ALA A 33 -9.20 9.53 4.85
N THR A 34 -9.33 8.81 3.72
CA THR A 34 -10.13 9.26 2.57
C THR A 34 -11.65 9.16 2.77
N THR A 35 -12.12 8.25 3.64
CA THR A 35 -13.55 8.11 3.97
C THR A 35 -13.95 8.96 5.18
N GLY A 36 -12.99 9.44 5.97
CA GLY A 36 -13.26 10.08 7.27
C GLY A 36 -13.66 9.12 8.39
N GLU A 37 -13.62 7.81 8.15
CA GLU A 37 -14.17 6.79 9.05
C GLU A 37 -13.08 5.99 9.77
N ARG A 38 -12.68 6.42 10.97
CA ARG A 38 -11.59 5.79 11.74
C ARG A 38 -11.85 4.32 12.15
N LYS A 39 -13.11 3.93 12.32
CA LYS A 39 -13.51 2.58 12.75
C LYS A 39 -13.82 1.64 11.58
N LEU A 40 -13.57 2.07 10.36
CA LEU A 40 -13.88 1.28 9.17
C LEU A 40 -12.98 0.04 9.08
N SER A 41 -13.60 -1.12 8.89
CA SER A 41 -12.90 -2.38 8.62
C SER A 41 -12.65 -2.50 7.12
N VAL A 42 -11.38 -2.57 6.72
CA VAL A 42 -10.96 -2.72 5.32
C VAL A 42 -10.59 -4.18 5.07
N GLY A 43 -11.20 -4.80 4.07
CA GLY A 43 -10.81 -6.15 3.63
C GLY A 43 -9.60 -6.06 2.71
N LEU A 44 -8.57 -6.87 2.96
CA LEU A 44 -7.34 -6.86 2.19
C LEU A 44 -6.73 -8.26 2.10
N VAL A 45 -6.36 -8.68 0.89
CA VAL A 45 -5.57 -9.89 0.62
C VAL A 45 -4.26 -9.46 -0.02
N ALA A 46 -3.13 -9.85 0.58
CA ALA A 46 -1.80 -9.53 0.11
C ALA A 46 -1.10 -10.78 -0.43
N SER A 47 -0.63 -10.72 -1.67
CA SER A 47 0.23 -11.73 -2.28
C SER A 47 1.60 -11.11 -2.56
N ILE A 48 2.67 -11.79 -2.14
CA ILE A 48 4.03 -11.32 -2.36
C ILE A 48 4.70 -12.04 -3.54
N GLN A 49 5.25 -11.26 -4.46
CA GLN A 49 6.00 -11.76 -5.60
C GLN A 49 7.42 -11.21 -5.54
N THR A 50 8.40 -12.10 -5.68
CA THR A 50 9.81 -11.80 -5.41
C THR A 50 10.67 -11.63 -6.67
N HIS A 51 10.15 -12.03 -7.83
CA HIS A 51 10.82 -11.90 -9.12
C HIS A 51 10.07 -10.91 -10.02
N GLY A 52 10.82 -10.11 -10.76
CA GLY A 52 10.27 -9.30 -11.86
C GLY A 52 10.26 -10.06 -13.18
N SER A 53 9.85 -9.39 -14.27
CA SER A 53 9.66 -9.98 -15.61
C SER A 53 10.91 -10.64 -16.22
N LEU A 54 12.12 -10.28 -15.74
CA LEU A 54 13.39 -10.87 -16.18
C LEU A 54 14.00 -11.81 -15.13
N ALA A 55 13.17 -12.38 -14.25
CA ALA A 55 13.60 -13.17 -13.08
C ALA A 55 14.57 -12.44 -12.12
N ASN A 56 14.68 -11.11 -12.25
CA ASN A 56 15.50 -10.31 -11.35
C ASN A 56 14.85 -10.21 -9.97
N TRP A 57 15.67 -10.19 -8.92
CA TRP A 57 15.18 -9.98 -7.56
C TRP A 57 14.46 -8.63 -7.45
N HIS A 58 13.14 -8.70 -7.30
CA HIS A 58 12.23 -7.57 -7.26
C HIS A 58 11.01 -7.89 -6.38
N PRO A 59 11.15 -7.79 -5.05
CA PRO A 59 10.01 -7.94 -4.15
C PRO A 59 8.97 -6.84 -4.43
N HIS A 60 7.72 -7.26 -4.60
CA HIS A 60 6.54 -6.42 -4.74
C HIS A 60 5.30 -7.16 -4.24
N LEU A 61 4.26 -6.39 -3.91
CA LEU A 61 2.99 -6.92 -3.41
C LEU A 61 1.90 -6.69 -4.44
N HIS A 62 1.07 -7.71 -4.64
CA HIS A 62 -0.24 -7.61 -5.28
C HIS A 62 -1.29 -7.59 -4.17
N LEU A 63 -2.12 -6.55 -4.14
CA LEU A 63 -3.10 -6.35 -3.09
C LEU A 63 -4.51 -6.32 -3.71
N LEU A 64 -5.39 -7.18 -3.23
CA LEU A 64 -6.83 -7.04 -3.46
C LEU A 64 -7.42 -6.34 -2.23
N VAL A 65 -8.11 -5.23 -2.45
CA VAL A 65 -8.59 -4.36 -1.38
C VAL A 65 -10.05 -4.05 -1.62
N THR A 66 -10.86 -4.07 -0.57
CA THR A 66 -12.24 -3.60 -0.64
C THR A 66 -12.27 -2.12 -1.03
N ASP A 67 -13.17 -1.76 -1.93
CA ASP A 67 -13.36 -0.36 -2.32
C ASP A 67 -14.10 0.40 -1.22
N GLY A 68 -13.33 0.85 -0.23
CA GLY A 68 -13.80 1.36 1.05
C GLY A 68 -13.76 0.29 2.14
N GLY A 69 -14.85 0.09 2.86
CA GLY A 69 -14.89 -0.90 3.93
C GLY A 69 -16.24 -1.03 4.64
N PHE A 70 -16.23 -1.76 5.76
CA PHE A 70 -17.40 -2.10 6.54
C PHE A 70 -17.41 -1.37 7.88
N ARG A 71 -18.54 -0.77 8.21
CA ARG A 71 -18.79 -0.11 9.49
C ARG A 71 -19.17 -1.15 10.55
N PRO A 72 -18.98 -0.84 11.85
CA PRO A 72 -19.38 -1.74 12.93
C PRO A 72 -20.88 -2.10 12.94
N ASN A 73 -21.73 -1.24 12.39
CA ASN A 73 -23.18 -1.47 12.28
C ASN A 73 -23.58 -2.29 11.03
N GLY A 74 -22.62 -2.86 10.30
CA GLY A 74 -22.86 -3.68 9.11
C GLY A 74 -23.03 -2.90 7.80
N GLY A 75 -23.11 -1.57 7.85
CA GLY A 75 -23.16 -0.75 6.63
C GLY A 75 -21.81 -0.68 5.91
N SER A 76 -21.82 -0.50 4.59
CA SER A 76 -20.59 -0.26 3.81
C SER A 76 -20.35 1.24 3.59
N SER A 77 -19.08 1.63 3.48
CA SER A 77 -18.67 2.96 3.04
C SER A 77 -17.71 2.84 1.86
N ARG A 78 -17.78 3.83 0.97
CA ARG A 78 -16.91 3.94 -0.21
C ARG A 78 -16.17 5.28 -0.12
N PRO A 79 -14.93 5.39 -0.62
CA PRO A 79 -14.22 6.65 -0.66
C PRO A 79 -15.04 7.67 -1.47
N THR A 80 -15.35 8.82 -0.87
CA THR A 80 -16.06 9.91 -1.56
C THR A 80 -15.07 10.68 -2.43
N GLY A 81 -14.95 10.28 -3.69
CA GLY A 81 -14.07 10.89 -4.68
C GLY A 81 -13.15 9.86 -5.34
N LYS A 82 -12.91 10.01 -6.65
CA LYS A 82 -11.79 9.29 -7.29
C LYS A 82 -10.56 9.61 -6.46
N ALA A 83 -9.85 8.58 -5.98
CA ALA A 83 -8.59 8.75 -5.27
C ALA A 83 -7.54 9.34 -6.23
N SER A 84 -7.63 10.64 -6.50
CA SER A 84 -6.67 11.41 -7.27
C SER A 84 -5.47 11.66 -6.37
N TYR A 85 -4.62 10.64 -6.23
CA TYR A 85 -3.28 10.86 -5.68
C TYR A 85 -2.55 11.82 -6.62
N THR A 86 -2.45 13.10 -6.21
CA THR A 86 -1.59 14.08 -6.87
C THR A 86 -0.23 14.00 -6.20
N PRO A 87 0.81 13.43 -6.86
CA PRO A 87 2.15 13.49 -6.30
C PRO A 87 2.54 14.96 -6.19
N ARG A 88 3.07 15.36 -5.03
CA ARG A 88 3.63 16.69 -4.82
C ARG A 88 4.78 16.83 -5.83
N SER A 89 4.61 17.70 -6.83
CA SER A 89 5.68 18.00 -7.78
C SER A 89 6.86 18.54 -6.97
N SER A 90 8.02 17.90 -7.13
CA SER A 90 9.26 18.46 -6.61
C SER A 90 9.55 19.71 -7.43
N SER A 91 9.27 20.90 -6.88
CA SER A 91 9.82 22.14 -7.39
C SER A 91 11.33 22.08 -7.20
N ARG A 92 12.05 21.68 -8.26
CA ARG A 92 13.49 21.96 -8.35
C ARG A 92 13.61 23.48 -8.45
N GLY A 93 14.04 24.08 -7.35
CA GLY A 93 14.41 25.50 -7.31
C GLY A 93 15.50 25.75 -8.35
N HIS A 94 15.17 26.59 -9.32
CA HIS A 94 16.15 27.30 -10.13
C HIS A 94 16.82 28.29 -9.17
N ARG A 95 18.12 28.14 -8.93
CA ARG A 95 18.94 29.17 -8.30
C ARG A 95 19.60 30.00 -9.40
N PRO A 96 19.75 31.32 -9.19
CA PRO A 96 20.40 32.23 -10.15
C PRO A 96 21.87 31.89 -10.34
#